data_AF-A0AAN8UVV0-F1
#
_entry.id   AF-A0AAN8UVV0-F1
#
_cell.length_a   1.000
_cell.length_b   1.000
_cell.length_c   1.000
_cell.angle_alpha   90.00
_cell.angle_beta   90.00
_cell.angle_gamma   90.00
#
_symmetry.space_group_name_H-M   'P 1'
#
loop_
_entity.id
_entity.type
_entity.pdbx_description
1 polymer ?
#
loop_
_entity_poly.entity_id
_entity_poly.type
_entity_poly.pdbx_seq_one_letter_code
_entity_poly.pdbx_strand_id
1 'polypeptide(L)'
;EILGSSTDAEAEVLENVKRRMRMQKESEETTSSSVKKWLVMSLRRDGSNASLCHTSWITSMDCPAGDYEYIDIVIKGEDGNSRRLIIDIDFKSQFELARPTATYTELSDTLPPIFVGDENKLRRIISLLCSAAEQSLKERGLHIPPWRRTTYMHSKWLSQCTKLPTSRGNKEAKSSTSGSSMVTKWTLPNVKPKRRDFGGGSL
;
A
#
# COMPACT_ATOMS: atom_id res chain seq x y z
N GLU A 1 -7.64 -22.30 8.01
CA GLU A 1 -7.82 -21.45 6.82
C GLU A 1 -7.56 -20.00 7.20
N ILE A 2 -6.34 -19.51 6.96
CA ILE A 2 -5.85 -18.23 7.52
C ILE A 2 -6.23 -17.02 6.64
N LEU A 3 -6.40 -17.27 5.34
CA LEU A 3 -6.92 -16.30 4.35
C LEU A 3 -8.45 -16.30 4.35
N GLY A 4 -9.04 -16.21 5.55
CA GLY A 4 -10.46 -16.48 5.83
C GLY A 4 -11.46 -16.00 4.79
N SER A 5 -12.52 -16.81 4.64
CA SER A 5 -13.69 -16.65 3.79
C SER A 5 -13.74 -15.30 3.07
N SER A 6 -13.39 -15.30 1.78
CA SER A 6 -13.65 -14.14 0.93
C SER A 6 -15.15 -13.87 0.97
N THR A 7 -15.54 -12.62 1.21
CA THR A 7 -16.94 -12.25 0.98
C THR A 7 -17.22 -12.31 -0.53
N ASP A 8 -18.47 -12.50 -0.92
CA ASP A 8 -18.85 -12.51 -2.34
C ASP A 8 -18.43 -11.20 -3.04
N ALA A 9 -18.55 -10.08 -2.32
CA ALA A 9 -18.10 -8.77 -2.79
C ALA A 9 -16.57 -8.69 -2.99
N GLU A 10 -15.77 -9.28 -2.09
CA GLU A 10 -14.31 -9.37 -2.27
C GLU A 10 -13.95 -10.21 -3.49
N ALA A 11 -14.65 -11.34 -3.70
CA ALA A 11 -14.41 -12.25 -4.82
C ALA A 11 -14.78 -11.59 -6.16
N GLU A 12 -15.92 -10.90 -6.22
CA GLU A 12 -16.37 -10.18 -7.41
C GLU A 12 -15.37 -9.08 -7.81
N VAL A 13 -14.93 -8.27 -6.83
CA VAL A 13 -13.92 -7.23 -7.07
C VAL A 13 -12.62 -7.85 -7.54
N LEU A 14 -12.17 -8.93 -6.92
CA LEU A 14 -10.94 -9.62 -7.29
C LEU A 14 -10.99 -10.15 -8.74
N GLU A 15 -12.09 -10.79 -9.15
CA GLU A 15 -12.24 -11.28 -10.52
C GLU A 15 -12.33 -10.14 -11.54
N ASN A 16 -13.01 -9.04 -11.18
CA ASN A 16 -13.06 -7.84 -12.01
C ASN A 16 -11.66 -7.24 -12.22
N VAL A 17 -10.87 -7.12 -11.16
CA VAL A 17 -9.48 -6.64 -11.21
C VAL A 17 -8.62 -7.57 -12.06
N LYS A 18 -8.64 -8.89 -11.82
CA LYS A 18 -7.86 -9.87 -12.59
C LYS A 18 -8.19 -9.81 -14.09
N ARG A 19 -9.47 -9.72 -14.44
CA ARG A 19 -9.92 -9.59 -15.82
C ARG A 19 -9.29 -8.37 -16.50
N ARG A 20 -9.28 -7.21 -15.85
CA ARG A 20 -8.69 -5.98 -16.39
C ARG A 20 -7.18 -6.05 -16.51
N MET A 21 -6.51 -6.61 -15.50
CA MET A 21 -5.06 -6.79 -15.52
C MET A 21 -4.60 -7.69 -16.67
N ARG A 22 -5.40 -8.71 -17.04
CA ARG A 22 -5.14 -9.54 -18.23
C ARG A 22 -5.23 -8.74 -19.54
N MET A 23 -6.25 -7.89 -19.68
CA MET A 23 -6.43 -7.06 -20.89
C MET A 23 -5.39 -5.95 -21.02
N GLN A 24 -4.87 -5.43 -19.90
CA GLN A 24 -3.86 -4.37 -19.91
C GLN A 24 -2.46 -4.87 -20.32
N LYS A 25 -2.12 -6.11 -19.95
CA LYS A 25 -0.79 -6.70 -20.16
C LYS A 25 -0.39 -6.83 -21.64
N GLU A 26 -1.37 -6.76 -22.54
CA GLU A 26 -1.14 -6.76 -23.99
C GLU A 26 -0.63 -5.42 -24.54
N SER A 27 -0.56 -4.34 -23.73
CA SER A 27 -0.47 -2.98 -24.28
C SER A 27 0.82 -2.15 -24.04
N GLU A 28 1.72 -2.36 -23.06
CA GLU A 28 3.07 -1.69 -22.96
C GLU A 28 3.76 -1.90 -21.58
N GLU A 29 5.07 -1.60 -21.49
CA GLU A 29 5.87 -1.52 -20.25
C GLU A 29 5.41 -0.35 -19.35
N THR A 30 4.36 -0.57 -18.57
CA THR A 30 3.81 0.45 -17.67
C THR A 30 4.29 0.30 -16.22
N THR A 31 4.64 1.40 -15.57
CA THR A 31 4.99 1.43 -14.13
C THR A 31 3.81 0.98 -13.24
N SER A 32 4.09 0.41 -12.06
CA SER A 32 3.04 0.00 -11.09
C SER A 32 2.09 1.17 -10.72
N SER A 33 2.60 2.41 -10.62
CA SER A 33 1.75 3.59 -10.38
C SER A 33 0.82 3.89 -11.57
N SER A 34 1.31 3.80 -12.82
CA SER A 34 0.49 3.96 -14.02
C SER A 34 -0.59 2.88 -14.12
N VAL A 35 -0.24 1.63 -13.80
CA VAL A 35 -1.18 0.50 -13.76
C VAL A 35 -2.29 0.75 -12.74
N LYS A 36 -1.94 1.16 -11.51
CA LYS A 36 -2.93 1.45 -10.45
C LYS A 36 -3.86 2.59 -10.85
N LYS A 37 -3.33 3.67 -11.46
CA LYS A 37 -4.13 4.80 -11.97
C LYS A 37 -5.09 4.36 -13.08
N TRP A 38 -4.62 3.56 -14.03
CA TRP A 38 -5.47 3.00 -15.09
C TRP A 38 -6.58 2.13 -14.51
N LEU A 39 -6.25 1.26 -13.55
CA LEU A 39 -7.23 0.39 -12.90
C LEU A 39 -8.31 1.20 -12.16
N VAL A 40 -7.93 2.25 -11.42
CA VAL A 40 -8.88 3.17 -10.78
C VAL A 40 -9.79 3.83 -11.79
N MET A 41 -9.24 4.37 -12.90
CA MET A 41 -10.06 4.98 -13.96
C MET A 41 -11.02 3.97 -14.58
N SER A 42 -10.56 2.74 -14.78
CA SER A 42 -11.39 1.68 -15.36
C SER A 42 -12.49 1.22 -14.41
N LEU A 43 -12.22 1.08 -13.11
CA LEU A 43 -13.23 0.73 -12.10
C LEU A 43 -14.30 1.84 -11.98
N ARG A 44 -13.87 3.11 -12.04
CA ARG A 44 -14.81 4.26 -12.02
C ARG A 44 -15.71 4.32 -13.24
N ARG A 45 -15.22 3.92 -14.41
CA ARG A 45 -16.03 3.86 -15.64
C ARG A 45 -17.22 2.94 -15.48
N ASP A 46 -17.05 1.87 -14.70
CA ASP A 46 -18.08 0.89 -14.38
C ASP A 46 -18.97 1.32 -13.19
N GLY A 47 -18.85 2.57 -12.72
CA GLY A 47 -19.67 3.12 -11.64
C GLY A 47 -19.17 2.83 -10.22
N SER A 48 -18.02 2.18 -10.06
CA SER A 48 -17.45 1.91 -8.73
C SER A 48 -16.80 3.15 -8.12
N ASN A 49 -16.96 3.33 -6.80
CA ASN A 49 -16.26 4.39 -6.07
C ASN A 49 -14.84 3.93 -5.68
N ALA A 50 -13.93 3.92 -6.66
CA ALA A 50 -12.52 3.58 -6.47
C ALA A 50 -11.65 4.85 -6.35
N SER A 51 -10.59 4.82 -5.54
CA SER A 51 -9.56 5.86 -5.49
C SER A 51 -8.16 5.29 -5.36
N LEU A 52 -7.18 6.06 -5.83
CA LEU A 52 -5.79 5.79 -5.51
C LEU A 52 -5.49 6.40 -4.15
N CYS A 53 -5.04 5.55 -3.23
CA CYS A 53 -4.64 5.92 -1.90
C CYS A 53 -3.12 5.98 -1.82
N HIS A 54 -2.60 7.15 -1.45
CA HIS A 54 -1.19 7.35 -1.14
C HIS A 54 -1.02 7.51 0.37
N THR A 55 -0.28 6.61 0.99
CA THR A 55 0.13 6.70 2.40
C THR A 55 1.55 7.23 2.49
N SER A 56 1.82 8.02 3.52
CA SER A 56 3.16 8.48 3.87
C SER A 56 3.28 8.54 5.38
N TRP A 57 4.37 8.03 5.93
CA TRP A 57 4.63 8.05 7.37
C TRP A 57 6.02 8.60 7.66
N ILE A 58 6.10 9.34 8.77
CA ILE A 58 7.36 9.90 9.25
C ILE A 58 8.17 8.83 9.98
N THR A 59 9.47 9.10 10.13
CA THR A 59 10.35 8.22 10.89
C THR A 59 9.95 8.20 12.37
N SER A 60 9.95 7.02 12.97
CA SER A 60 9.89 6.79 14.41
C SER A 60 11.05 5.89 14.85
N MET A 61 11.21 5.64 16.15
CA MET A 61 12.35 4.87 16.70
C MET A 61 12.64 3.55 15.96
N ASP A 62 11.60 2.83 15.54
CA ASP A 62 11.72 1.49 14.92
C ASP A 62 11.10 1.43 13.51
N CYS A 63 10.69 2.56 12.95
CA CYS A 63 10.01 2.63 11.68
C CYS A 63 10.58 3.78 10.84
N PRO A 64 11.45 3.51 9.85
CA PRO A 64 11.92 4.55 8.95
C PRO A 64 10.76 5.12 8.16
N ALA A 65 10.91 6.38 7.74
CA ALA A 65 9.95 7.04 6.88
C ALA A 65 9.79 6.28 5.55
N GLY A 66 8.59 6.37 4.98
CA GLY A 66 8.28 5.77 3.69
C GLY A 66 6.94 6.24 3.17
N ASP A 67 6.66 5.84 1.93
CA ASP A 67 5.39 6.03 1.27
C ASP A 67 4.95 4.76 0.56
N TYR A 68 3.66 4.70 0.23
CA TYR A 68 3.12 3.60 -0.56
C TYR A 68 1.83 3.98 -1.26
N GLU A 69 1.59 3.34 -2.41
CA GLU A 69 0.37 3.52 -3.19
C GLU A 69 -0.40 2.20 -3.29
N TYR A 70 -1.69 2.25 -2.96
CA TYR A 70 -2.64 1.16 -3.16
C TYR A 70 -3.99 1.73 -3.62
N ILE A 71 -4.93 0.87 -3.97
CA ILE A 71 -6.27 1.27 -4.42
C ILE A 71 -7.27 1.00 -3.30
N ASP A 72 -8.19 1.90 -3.03
CA ASP A 72 -9.35 1.62 -2.20
C ASP A 72 -10.64 1.71 -3.01
N ILE A 73 -11.61 0.85 -2.69
CA ILE A 73 -12.94 0.85 -3.27
C ILE A 73 -13.98 0.91 -2.16
N VAL A 74 -14.99 1.74 -2.33
CA VAL A 74 -16.14 1.82 -1.43
C VAL A 74 -17.30 1.10 -2.08
N ILE A 75 -17.72 -0.01 -1.47
CA ILE A 75 -18.89 -0.79 -1.87
C ILE A 75 -20.05 -0.36 -0.98
N LYS A 76 -21.22 -0.07 -1.58
CA LYS A 76 -22.44 0.20 -0.83
C LYS A 76 -23.14 -1.14 -0.56
N GLY A 77 -23.37 -1.44 0.71
CA GLY A 77 -24.21 -2.57 1.11
C GLY A 77 -25.69 -2.26 0.93
N GLU A 78 -26.50 -3.31 0.85
CA GLU A 78 -27.97 -3.23 0.75
C GLU A 78 -28.60 -2.62 2.02
N ASP A 79 -27.91 -2.75 3.16
CA ASP A 79 -28.26 -2.18 4.46
C ASP A 79 -27.96 -0.67 4.57
N GLY A 80 -27.47 -0.04 3.49
CA GLY A 80 -27.04 1.35 3.48
C GLY A 80 -25.65 1.58 4.10
N ASN A 81 -25.01 0.55 4.65
CA ASN A 81 -23.65 0.65 5.14
C ASN A 81 -22.66 0.55 4.00
N SER A 82 -21.72 1.49 3.93
CA SER A 82 -20.62 1.41 2.96
C SER A 82 -19.42 0.68 3.56
N ARG A 83 -18.85 -0.26 2.82
CA ARG A 83 -17.63 -0.99 3.18
C ARG A 83 -16.46 -0.54 2.33
N ARG A 84 -15.34 -0.25 2.97
CA ARG A 84 -14.08 0.07 2.29
C ARG A 84 -13.26 -1.20 2.14
N LEU A 85 -12.92 -1.54 0.90
CA LEU A 85 -11.95 -2.59 0.60
C LEU A 85 -10.66 -1.96 0.08
N ILE A 86 -9.54 -2.58 0.46
CA ILE A 86 -8.20 -2.29 -0.02
C ILE A 86 -7.89 -3.28 -1.13
N ILE A 87 -7.36 -2.77 -2.24
CA ILE A 87 -6.87 -3.52 -3.38
C ILE A 87 -5.38 -3.22 -3.54
N ASP A 88 -4.55 -4.25 -3.44
CA ASP A 88 -3.12 -4.17 -3.74
C ASP A 88 -2.75 -5.22 -4.77
N ILE A 89 -2.33 -4.76 -5.95
CA ILE A 89 -2.01 -5.62 -7.11
C ILE A 89 -0.64 -6.29 -7.01
N ASP A 90 0.22 -5.81 -6.11
CA ASP A 90 1.59 -6.29 -5.92
C ASP A 90 1.79 -6.81 -4.49
N PHE A 91 0.75 -7.43 -3.91
CA PHE A 91 0.71 -7.75 -2.48
C PHE A 91 1.71 -8.84 -2.07
N LYS A 92 1.77 -9.96 -2.79
CA LYS A 92 2.65 -11.09 -2.46
C LYS A 92 4.12 -10.67 -2.43
N SER A 93 4.57 -9.86 -3.39
CA SER A 93 5.96 -9.40 -3.48
C SER A 93 6.36 -8.54 -2.28
N GLN A 94 5.41 -7.88 -1.61
CA GLN A 94 5.69 -7.13 -0.39
C GLN A 94 6.16 -8.01 0.77
N PHE A 95 6.05 -9.35 0.69
CA PHE A 95 6.43 -10.30 1.75
C PHE A 95 7.59 -11.23 1.35
N GLU A 96 8.25 -11.03 0.22
CA GLU A 96 9.34 -11.92 -0.23
C GLU A 96 10.61 -11.81 0.65
N LEU A 97 11.23 -12.95 0.98
CA LEU A 97 12.47 -13.00 1.76
C LEU A 97 13.64 -13.49 0.90
N ALA A 98 14.84 -12.98 1.16
CA ALA A 98 16.04 -13.40 0.44
C ALA A 98 16.46 -14.86 0.76
N ARG A 99 16.11 -15.38 1.94
CA ARG A 99 16.40 -16.76 2.38
C ARG A 99 15.30 -17.28 3.30
N PRO A 100 14.11 -17.56 2.78
CA PRO A 100 13.02 -18.05 3.63
C PRO A 100 13.35 -19.44 4.20
N THR A 101 12.74 -19.76 5.35
CA THR A 101 12.62 -21.14 5.82
C THR A 101 11.57 -21.87 4.97
N ALA A 102 11.57 -23.20 5.00
CA ALA A 102 10.55 -23.98 4.30
C ALA A 102 9.14 -23.61 4.80
N THR A 103 9.00 -23.49 6.12
CA THR A 103 7.75 -23.07 6.79
C THR A 103 7.27 -21.70 6.34
N TYR A 104 8.17 -20.73 6.18
CA TYR A 104 7.80 -19.41 5.66
C TYR A 104 7.42 -19.46 4.18
N THR A 105 8.14 -20.26 3.40
CA THR A 105 7.87 -20.43 1.96
C THR A 105 6.46 -20.95 1.75
N GLU A 106 6.09 -22.03 2.44
CA GLU A 106 4.74 -22.60 2.41
C GLU A 106 3.68 -21.56 2.76
N LEU A 107 3.89 -20.78 3.83
CA LEU A 107 2.97 -19.72 4.22
C LEU A 107 2.86 -18.63 3.14
N SER A 108 3.99 -18.15 2.64
CA SER A 108 4.03 -17.08 1.63
C SER A 108 3.42 -17.51 0.29
N ASP A 109 3.48 -18.80 -0.04
CA ASP A 109 2.91 -19.33 -1.27
C ASP A 109 1.38 -19.39 -1.27
N THR A 110 0.77 -19.42 -0.09
CA THR A 110 -0.68 -19.26 0.02
C THR A 110 -1.16 -17.84 -0.28
N LEU A 111 -0.27 -16.83 -0.24
CA LEU A 111 -0.69 -15.44 -0.41
C LEU A 111 -1.14 -15.15 -1.84
N PRO A 112 -2.28 -14.44 -1.99
CA PRO A 112 -2.72 -14.03 -3.30
C PRO A 112 -1.77 -12.94 -3.84
N PRO A 113 -1.44 -12.97 -5.14
CA PRO A 113 -0.64 -11.90 -5.76
C PRO A 113 -1.37 -10.56 -5.69
N ILE A 114 -2.70 -10.58 -5.85
CA ILE A 114 -3.58 -9.43 -5.71
C ILE A 114 -4.39 -9.59 -4.43
N PHE A 115 -4.23 -8.67 -3.50
CA PHE A 115 -5.04 -8.61 -2.28
C PHE A 115 -6.31 -7.81 -2.53
N VAL A 116 -7.44 -8.32 -2.05
CA VAL A 116 -8.71 -7.59 -1.91
C VAL A 116 -9.27 -7.93 -0.54
N GLY A 117 -9.52 -6.92 0.29
CA GLY A 117 -10.11 -7.13 1.61
C GLY A 117 -10.20 -5.87 2.46
N ASP A 118 -10.87 -5.97 3.59
CA ASP A 118 -10.96 -4.87 4.55
C ASP A 118 -9.66 -4.65 5.36
N GLU A 119 -9.64 -3.56 6.13
CA GLU A 119 -8.49 -3.22 6.99
C GLU A 119 -8.22 -4.26 8.09
N ASN A 120 -9.25 -4.93 8.60
CA ASN A 120 -9.09 -5.90 9.68
C ASN A 120 -8.44 -7.20 9.17
N LYS A 121 -8.88 -7.67 8.00
CA LYS A 121 -8.29 -8.78 7.25
C LYS A 121 -6.83 -8.48 6.93
N LEU A 122 -6.55 -7.27 6.42
CA LEU A 122 -5.18 -6.84 6.15
C LEU A 122 -4.31 -6.81 7.42
N ARG A 123 -4.82 -6.28 8.54
CA ARG A 123 -4.09 -6.26 9.82
C ARG A 123 -3.69 -7.66 10.25
N ARG A 124 -4.63 -8.61 10.22
CA ARG A 124 -4.38 -10.01 10.62
C ARG A 124 -3.32 -10.67 9.76
N ILE A 125 -3.39 -10.48 8.43
CA ILE A 125 -2.42 -11.03 7.48
C ILE A 125 -1.03 -10.44 7.75
N ILE A 126 -0.93 -9.11 7.90
CA ILE A 126 0.34 -8.44 8.20
C ILE A 126 0.96 -8.98 9.49
N SER A 127 0.18 -9.04 10.58
CA SER A 127 0.71 -9.51 11.87
C SER A 127 1.24 -10.94 11.77
N LEU A 128 0.50 -11.85 11.12
CA LEU A 128 0.94 -13.23 10.95
C LEU A 128 2.22 -13.34 10.11
N LEU A 129 2.24 -12.71 8.93
CA LEU A 129 3.37 -12.81 8.00
C LEU A 129 4.62 -12.14 8.55
N CYS A 130 4.50 -11.01 9.24
CA CYS A 130 5.63 -10.35 9.88
C CYS A 130 6.20 -11.23 11.00
N SER A 131 5.36 -11.82 11.87
CA SER A 131 5.84 -12.75 12.90
C SER A 131 6.57 -13.96 12.30
N ALA A 132 6.02 -14.57 11.25
CA ALA A 132 6.66 -15.69 10.56
C ALA A 132 7.95 -15.26 9.84
N ALA A 133 7.97 -14.06 9.25
CA ALA A 133 9.15 -13.52 8.58
C ALA A 133 10.28 -13.25 9.56
N GLU A 134 9.96 -12.65 10.71
CA GLU A 134 10.92 -12.41 11.79
C GLU A 134 11.53 -13.72 12.29
N GLN A 135 10.71 -14.75 12.51
CA GLN A 135 11.19 -16.07 12.91
C GLN A 135 12.10 -16.68 11.84
N SER A 136 11.68 -16.66 10.57
CA SER A 136 12.48 -17.18 9.46
C SER A 136 13.83 -16.47 9.34
N LEU A 137 13.88 -15.15 9.52
CA LEU A 137 15.13 -14.39 9.44
C LEU A 137 16.04 -14.70 10.63
N LYS A 138 15.49 -14.79 11.85
CA LYS A 138 16.24 -15.16 13.06
C LYS A 138 16.88 -16.55 12.91
N GLU A 139 16.10 -17.54 12.47
CA GLU A 139 16.58 -18.92 12.24
C GLU A 139 17.71 -18.98 11.20
N ARG A 140 17.70 -18.06 10.23
CA ARG A 140 18.74 -17.96 9.19
C ARG A 140 19.90 -17.02 9.57
N GLY A 141 19.95 -16.55 10.82
CA GLY A 141 20.97 -15.62 11.32
C GLY A 141 20.97 -14.28 10.57
N LEU A 142 19.84 -13.86 10.02
CA LEU A 142 19.68 -12.62 9.27
C LEU A 142 19.14 -11.50 10.16
N HIS A 143 19.65 -10.29 9.95
CA HIS A 143 19.07 -9.09 10.53
C HIS A 143 17.63 -8.89 10.03
N ILE A 144 16.74 -8.43 10.91
CA ILE A 144 15.34 -8.14 10.58
C ILE A 144 15.25 -6.67 10.13
N PRO A 145 15.11 -6.40 8.82
CA PRO A 145 15.01 -5.03 8.38
C PRO A 145 13.66 -4.43 8.82
N PRO A 146 13.55 -3.09 8.93
CA PRO A 146 12.34 -2.45 9.41
C PRO A 146 11.07 -2.79 8.61
N TRP A 147 11.18 -2.98 7.28
CA TRP A 147 10.05 -3.37 6.42
C TRP A 147 9.58 -4.81 6.60
N ARG A 148 10.23 -5.58 7.47
CA ARG A 148 9.78 -6.92 7.89
C ARG A 148 9.12 -6.90 9.26
N ARG A 149 9.07 -5.75 9.93
CA ARG A 149 8.35 -5.56 11.19
C ARG A 149 6.89 -5.18 10.94
N THR A 150 6.04 -5.66 11.83
CA THR A 150 4.59 -5.42 11.81
C THR A 150 4.25 -3.93 11.82
N THR A 151 5.01 -3.10 12.54
CA THR A 151 4.76 -1.66 12.63
C THR A 151 4.93 -0.94 11.31
N TYR A 152 6.03 -1.21 10.59
CA TYR A 152 6.28 -0.63 9.26
C TYR A 152 5.21 -1.07 8.27
N MET A 153 4.92 -2.38 8.25
CA MET A 153 3.92 -2.94 7.35
C MET A 153 2.52 -2.39 7.67
N HIS A 154 2.15 -2.18 8.93
CA HIS A 154 0.90 -1.49 9.22
C HIS A 154 0.89 -0.06 8.71
N SER A 155 1.94 0.74 8.95
CA SER A 155 2.00 2.12 8.44
C SER A 155 1.84 2.18 6.91
N LYS A 156 2.44 1.21 6.21
CA LYS A 156 2.38 1.11 4.75
C LYS A 156 0.97 1.17 4.16
N TRP A 157 -0.01 0.49 4.76
CA TRP A 157 -1.39 0.52 4.26
C TRP A 157 -2.36 1.34 5.14
N LEU A 158 -2.06 1.51 6.43
CA LEU A 158 -3.02 1.99 7.43
C LEU A 158 -2.68 3.38 7.98
N SER A 159 -1.55 3.99 7.57
CA SER A 159 -1.32 5.42 7.81
C SER A 159 -2.32 6.30 7.07
N GLN A 160 -2.35 7.58 7.44
CA GLN A 160 -3.28 8.52 6.84
C GLN A 160 -3.10 8.57 5.32
N CYS A 161 -4.19 8.23 4.64
CA CYS A 161 -4.26 8.16 3.20
C CYS A 161 -4.63 9.52 2.61
N THR A 162 -3.82 10.02 1.69
CA THR A 162 -4.21 11.12 0.80
C THR A 162 -4.82 10.53 -0.46
N LYS A 163 -6.09 10.83 -0.73
CA LYS A 163 -6.76 10.42 -1.97
C LYS A 163 -6.35 11.38 -3.08
N LEU A 164 -5.67 10.88 -4.11
CA LEU A 164 -5.28 11.73 -5.23
C LEU A 164 -6.54 12.21 -5.98
N PRO A 165 -6.76 13.53 -6.11
CA PRO A 165 -7.84 14.07 -6.92
C PRO A 165 -7.53 13.76 -8.39
N THR A 166 -8.15 12.71 -8.88
CA THR A 166 -8.20 12.41 -10.32
C THR A 166 -9.32 13.29 -10.87
N SER A 167 -8.93 14.34 -11.60
CA SER A 167 -9.79 15.43 -12.05
C SER A 167 -11.07 14.95 -12.75
N ARG A 168 -12.17 14.92 -12.00
CA ARG A 168 -13.53 15.25 -12.47
C ARG A 168 -14.22 15.97 -11.33
N GLY A 169 -14.48 17.27 -11.54
CA GLY A 169 -15.01 18.15 -10.51
C GLY A 169 -16.39 17.73 -10.04
N ASN A 170 -16.62 17.89 -8.74
CA ASN A 170 -17.80 18.61 -8.28
C ASN A 170 -17.49 19.26 -6.92
N LYS A 171 -17.86 20.54 -6.79
CA LYS A 171 -17.77 21.31 -5.55
C LYS A 171 -19.01 21.09 -4.69
N GLU A 172 -18.79 21.27 -3.38
CA GLU A 172 -19.73 21.52 -2.27
C GLU A 172 -20.64 20.35 -1.80
N ALA A 173 -20.92 20.19 -0.50
CA ALA A 173 -21.02 21.21 0.55
C ALA A 173 -20.44 20.82 1.93
N LYS A 174 -20.26 21.87 2.73
CA LYS A 174 -19.70 21.98 4.08
C LYS A 174 -20.58 21.31 5.15
N SER A 175 -19.96 20.77 6.18
CA SER A 175 -20.50 20.82 7.56
C SER A 175 -19.38 21.25 8.51
N SER A 176 -19.59 22.41 9.14
CA SER A 176 -18.79 22.99 10.21
C SER A 176 -18.86 22.13 11.47
N THR A 177 -17.71 21.89 12.12
CA THR A 177 -17.57 21.96 13.58
C THR A 177 -16.11 22.22 13.93
N SER A 178 -15.93 23.16 14.85
CA SER A 178 -14.71 23.76 15.35
C SER A 178 -13.76 22.76 16.02
N GLY A 179 -12.47 22.89 15.72
CA GLY A 179 -11.39 22.14 16.36
C GLY A 179 -10.05 22.72 15.93
N SER A 180 -9.58 23.71 16.67
CA SER A 180 -8.28 24.38 16.47
C SER A 180 -7.14 23.36 16.57
N SER A 181 -6.38 23.16 15.50
CA SER A 181 -4.98 22.72 15.60
C SER A 181 -4.19 23.18 14.38
N MET A 182 -3.09 23.84 14.67
CA MET A 182 -2.27 24.68 13.82
C MET A 182 -1.42 23.82 12.88
N VAL A 183 -1.70 23.86 11.57
CA VAL A 183 -0.84 23.24 10.55
C VAL A 183 0.42 24.08 10.40
N THR A 184 1.54 23.60 10.94
CA THR A 184 2.86 24.17 10.68
C THR A 184 3.31 23.76 9.27
N LYS A 185 3.45 24.78 8.43
CA LYS A 185 3.93 24.71 7.04
C LYS A 185 5.42 24.34 7.04
N TRP A 186 5.73 23.04 6.98
CA TRP A 186 7.09 22.58 6.78
C TRP A 186 7.56 22.91 5.35
N THR A 187 8.69 23.61 5.25
CA THR A 187 9.37 23.95 3.99
C THR A 187 10.75 23.29 3.99
N LEU A 188 11.17 22.75 2.85
CA LEU A 188 12.46 22.07 2.69
C LEU A 188 13.63 23.06 2.82
N PRO A 189 14.72 22.72 3.54
CA PRO A 189 15.95 23.49 3.49
C PRO A 189 16.63 23.32 2.12
N ASN A 190 16.94 24.44 1.48
CA ASN A 190 17.66 24.50 0.22
C ASN A 190 19.14 24.14 0.42
N VAL A 191 19.51 22.88 0.17
CA VAL A 191 20.91 22.43 0.18
C VAL A 191 21.52 22.74 -1.18
N LYS A 192 22.34 23.79 -1.25
CA LYS A 192 23.15 24.11 -2.43
C LYS A 192 24.22 23.01 -2.64
N PRO A 193 24.48 22.57 -3.87
CA PRO A 193 25.52 21.58 -4.14
C PRO A 193 26.91 22.15 -3.83
N LYS A 194 27.64 21.46 -2.95
CA LYS A 194 29.03 21.74 -2.59
C LYS A 194 29.93 21.33 -3.75
N ARG A 195 30.53 22.31 -4.46
CA ARG A 195 31.60 22.05 -5.43
C ARG A 195 32.77 21.35 -4.73
N ARG A 196 33.26 20.27 -5.35
CA ARG A 196 34.53 19.63 -4.99
C ARG A 196 35.65 20.50 -5.56
N ASP A 197 36.49 21.07 -4.69
CA ASP A 197 37.79 21.58 -5.10
C ASP A 197 38.76 20.39 -5.22
N PHE A 198 39.25 20.18 -6.43
CA PHE A 198 40.46 19.41 -6.70
C PHE A 198 41.60 20.40 -6.94
N GLY A 199 42.62 20.32 -6.10
CA GLY A 199 43.90 21.03 -6.26
C GLY A 199 44.59 20.97 -4.91
N GLY A 200 45.77 20.39 -4.75
CA GLY A 200 46.85 20.09 -5.67
C GLY A 200 48.11 20.28 -4.82
N GLY A 201 48.94 19.25 -4.71
CA GLY A 201 50.10 19.25 -3.82
C GLY A 201 51.25 20.14 -4.30
N SER A 202 52.37 19.95 -3.60
CA SER A 202 53.70 20.59 -3.74
C SER A 202 53.81 21.93 -3.00
N LEU A 203 54.77 22.18 -2.11
CA LEU A 203 56.09 21.59 -1.80
C LEU A 203 56.33 21.67 -0.28
#